data_AF-A0A7Y2I747-F1
#
_entry.id   AF-A0A7Y2I747-F1
#
_cell.length_a   1.000
_cell.length_b   1.000
_cell.length_c   1.000
_cell.angle_alpha   90.00
_cell.angle_beta   90.00
_cell.angle_gamma   90.00
#
_symmetry.space_group_name_H-M   'P 1'
#
loop_
_entity.id
_entity.type
_entity.pdbx_description
1 polymer ?
#
loop_
_entity_poly.entity_id
_entity_poly.type
_entity_poly.pdbx_seq_one_letter_code
_entity_poly.pdbx_strand_id
1 'polypeptide(L)'
;METKLAYEKLGLFYLGKELPIGEKSSAGLPLLYKSKNLTTHGVIIGMTGSGKTGLGIGLIEEAIMDDLPSIIIDPKGDMANLLLTFPNLEPADFEPWIDSAEASRKNLSVPQMAEKTASDWRQGLDSWGQTGERIAHLRTKSTVTVYTPGSSAGVPVSIMASFSAPAEDVMQDQDSLNALVGSTATSLLALINIDGDSLTSREHILISSILLHHWRQGE
;
A
#
# COMPACT_ATOMS: atom_id res chain seq x y z
N MET A 1 -26.04 7.27 18.14
CA MET A 1 -27.00 6.68 17.19
C MET A 1 -26.29 6.69 15.86
N GLU A 2 -25.77 5.54 15.44
CA GLU A 2 -24.93 5.41 14.23
C GLU A 2 -25.68 5.98 13.04
N THR A 3 -25.21 7.13 12.53
CA THR A 3 -25.57 7.58 11.20
C THR A 3 -24.81 6.70 10.23
N LYS A 4 -25.23 5.44 10.11
CA LYS A 4 -24.72 4.53 9.09
C LYS A 4 -24.98 5.25 7.77
N LEU A 5 -23.91 5.80 7.19
CA LEU A 5 -23.95 6.58 5.96
C LEU A 5 -24.85 5.80 4.99
N ALA A 6 -25.88 6.45 4.44
CA ALA A 6 -27.01 5.76 3.79
C ALA A 6 -26.60 4.83 2.63
N TYR A 7 -25.34 4.91 2.19
CA TYR A 7 -24.73 4.13 1.13
C TYR A 7 -23.85 2.96 1.59
N GLU A 8 -23.48 2.84 2.87
CA GLU A 8 -22.62 1.75 3.38
C GLU A 8 -23.38 0.43 3.47
N LYS A 9 -23.35 -0.33 2.36
CA LYS A 9 -24.02 -1.61 2.17
C LYS A 9 -23.08 -2.60 1.48
N LEU A 10 -22.97 -3.80 2.05
CA LEU A 10 -22.13 -4.87 1.51
C LEU A 10 -22.38 -5.10 0.01
N GLY A 11 -21.31 -5.10 -0.78
CA GLY A 11 -21.33 -5.32 -2.22
C GLY A 11 -21.68 -4.09 -3.05
N LEU A 12 -21.75 -2.90 -2.44
CA LEU A 12 -21.96 -1.61 -3.12
C LEU A 12 -20.80 -0.66 -2.80
N PHE A 13 -19.96 -0.43 -3.81
CA PHE A 13 -18.85 0.51 -3.73
C PHE A 13 -19.32 1.94 -3.98
N TYR A 14 -18.96 2.87 -3.10
CA TYR A 14 -19.18 4.29 -3.33
C TYR A 14 -18.11 4.87 -4.28
N LEU A 15 -18.50 5.18 -5.52
CA LEU A 15 -17.58 5.74 -6.54
C LEU A 15 -17.81 7.23 -6.80
N GLY A 16 -18.33 7.95 -5.80
CA GLY A 16 -18.63 9.38 -5.88
C GLY A 16 -20.13 9.66 -6.03
N LYS A 17 -20.47 10.63 -6.88
CA LYS A 17 -21.83 11.15 -7.06
C LYS A 17 -22.13 11.31 -8.53
N GLU A 18 -23.38 11.08 -8.91
CA GLU A 18 -23.86 11.35 -10.26
C GLU A 18 -23.83 12.86 -10.51
N LEU A 19 -23.32 13.26 -11.68
CA LEU A 19 -23.30 14.66 -12.10
C LEU A 19 -24.29 14.85 -13.26
N PRO A 20 -25.21 15.82 -13.18
CA PRO A 20 -26.09 16.13 -14.31
C PRO A 20 -25.27 16.62 -15.51
N ILE A 21 -25.61 16.13 -16.69
CA ILE A 21 -24.98 16.55 -17.94
C ILE A 21 -25.54 17.92 -18.33
N GLY A 22 -24.71 18.97 -18.29
CA GLY A 22 -25.03 20.28 -18.87
C GLY A 22 -25.32 21.44 -17.91
N GLU A 23 -25.44 21.21 -16.59
CA GLU A 23 -25.61 22.28 -15.59
C GLU A 23 -24.53 22.26 -14.51
N LYS A 24 -24.22 23.43 -13.93
CA LYS A 24 -23.30 23.55 -12.80
C LYS A 24 -23.90 22.91 -11.55
N SER A 25 -23.44 21.70 -11.28
CA SER A 25 -23.20 21.06 -9.99
C SER A 25 -24.09 21.48 -8.83
N SER A 26 -25.29 20.89 -8.74
CA SER A 26 -25.79 20.43 -7.44
C SER A 26 -25.19 19.05 -7.16
N ALA A 27 -24.85 18.77 -5.91
CA ALA A 27 -24.34 17.47 -5.51
C ALA A 27 -25.41 16.39 -5.77
N GLY A 28 -25.19 15.55 -6.79
CA GLY A 28 -26.13 14.49 -7.14
C GLY A 28 -26.13 13.32 -6.15
N LEU A 29 -26.91 12.30 -6.50
CA LEU A 29 -27.03 11.09 -5.70
C LEU A 29 -25.70 10.32 -5.64
N PRO A 30 -25.41 9.60 -4.54
CA PRO A 30 -24.29 8.66 -4.47
C PRO A 30 -24.28 7.68 -5.66
N LEU A 31 -23.14 7.59 -6.34
CA LEU A 31 -22.90 6.59 -7.38
C LEU A 31 -22.46 5.29 -6.71
N LEU A 32 -23.40 4.35 -6.55
CA LEU A 32 -23.14 3.06 -5.93
C LEU A 32 -22.94 1.97 -6.98
N TYR A 33 -21.70 1.50 -7.09
CA TYR A 33 -21.30 0.50 -8.05
C TYR A 33 -21.36 -0.90 -7.43
N LYS A 34 -22.00 -1.86 -8.11
CA LYS A 34 -22.10 -3.23 -7.61
C LYS A 34 -20.77 -3.95 -7.75
N SER A 35 -20.14 -4.35 -6.65
CA SER A 35 -18.82 -5.00 -6.66
C SER A 35 -18.80 -6.28 -7.50
N LYS A 36 -19.92 -7.02 -7.56
CA LYS A 36 -20.07 -8.20 -8.42
C LYS A 36 -19.84 -7.93 -9.91
N ASN A 37 -19.93 -6.68 -10.37
CA ASN A 37 -19.63 -6.35 -11.76
C ASN A 37 -18.10 -6.34 -12.01
N LEU A 38 -17.28 -6.17 -10.97
CA LEU A 38 -15.82 -6.25 -11.03
C LEU A 38 -15.29 -7.69 -11.14
N THR A 39 -16.17 -8.70 -11.10
CA THR A 39 -15.78 -10.08 -11.45
C THR A 39 -15.57 -10.26 -12.95
N THR A 40 -15.85 -9.21 -13.72
CA THR A 40 -15.51 -9.10 -15.14
C THR A 40 -14.40 -8.07 -15.31
N HIS A 41 -13.57 -8.23 -16.35
CA HIS A 41 -12.42 -7.35 -16.59
C HIS A 41 -12.88 -5.89 -16.73
N GLY A 42 -12.19 -4.98 -16.03
CA GLY A 42 -12.41 -3.53 -16.10
C GLY A 42 -11.20 -2.80 -16.67
N VAL A 43 -11.42 -1.64 -17.28
CA VAL A 43 -10.36 -0.75 -17.75
C VAL A 43 -10.66 0.70 -17.37
N ILE A 44 -9.67 1.40 -16.82
CA ILE A 44 -9.76 2.83 -16.50
C ILE A 44 -8.87 3.59 -17.49
N ILE A 45 -9.48 4.41 -18.35
CA ILE A 45 -8.80 5.16 -19.41
C ILE A 45 -8.92 6.65 -19.13
N GLY A 46 -7.82 7.39 -19.33
CA GLY A 46 -7.79 8.85 -19.13
C GLY A 46 -6.39 9.42 -19.26
N MET A 47 -6.29 10.74 -19.45
CA MET A 47 -5.01 11.45 -19.56
C MET A 47 -4.35 11.61 -18.18
N THR A 48 -3.07 11.97 -18.11
CA THR A 48 -2.41 12.31 -16.84
C THR A 48 -3.17 13.44 -16.13
N GLY A 49 -3.34 13.33 -14.81
CA GLY A 49 -4.14 14.28 -14.03
C GLY A 49 -5.66 14.11 -14.13
N SER A 50 -6.18 13.16 -14.93
CA SER A 50 -7.63 12.93 -15.06
C SER A 50 -8.27 12.16 -13.90
N GLY A 51 -7.52 11.89 -12.82
CA GLY A 51 -8.02 11.15 -11.66
C GLY A 51 -7.98 9.61 -11.75
N LYS A 52 -7.30 9.00 -12.74
CA LYS A 52 -7.20 7.53 -12.86
C LYS A 52 -6.69 6.85 -11.58
N THR A 53 -5.57 7.33 -11.04
CA THR A 53 -4.97 6.79 -9.81
C THR A 53 -5.90 7.01 -8.62
N GLY A 54 -6.55 8.18 -8.52
CA GLY A 54 -7.51 8.47 -7.45
C GLY A 54 -8.72 7.53 -7.48
N LEU A 55 -9.27 7.24 -8.67
CA LEU A 55 -10.33 6.23 -8.80
C LEU A 55 -9.84 4.83 -8.40
N GLY A 56 -8.61 4.46 -8.76
CA GLY A 56 -8.00 3.20 -8.36
C GLY A 56 -7.85 3.08 -6.84
N ILE A 57 -7.36 4.14 -6.18
CA ILE A 57 -7.27 4.21 -4.70
C ILE A 57 -8.67 4.06 -4.09
N GLY A 58 -9.65 4.82 -4.58
CA GLY A 58 -11.03 4.69 -4.10
C GLY A 58 -11.58 3.27 -4.24
N LEU A 59 -11.35 2.60 -5.37
CA LEU A 59 -11.74 1.19 -5.54
C LEU A 59 -11.10 0.25 -4.51
N ILE A 60 -9.82 0.48 -4.16
CA ILE A 60 -9.11 -0.31 -3.14
C ILE A 60 -9.70 -0.04 -1.76
N GLU A 61 -9.98 1.22 -1.42
CA GLU A 61 -10.60 1.60 -0.16
C GLU A 61 -12.00 0.96 -0.01
N GLU A 62 -12.83 1.00 -1.05
CA GLU A 62 -14.15 0.34 -1.03
C GLU A 62 -14.02 -1.19 -0.92
N ALA A 63 -13.02 -1.80 -1.57
CA ALA A 63 -12.74 -3.23 -1.42
C ALA A 63 -12.34 -3.58 0.02
N ILE A 64 -11.50 -2.76 0.67
CA ILE A 64 -11.12 -2.95 2.07
C ILE A 64 -12.34 -2.85 2.99
N MET A 65 -13.23 -1.87 2.76
CA MET A 65 -14.44 -1.69 3.57
C MET A 65 -15.34 -2.94 3.56
N ASP A 66 -15.44 -3.60 2.39
CA ASP A 66 -16.20 -4.83 2.16
C ASP A 66 -15.43 -6.14 2.48
N ASP A 67 -14.24 -6.05 3.09
CA ASP A 67 -13.36 -7.20 3.39
C ASP A 67 -12.98 -8.02 2.14
N LEU A 68 -12.84 -7.36 0.98
CA LEU A 68 -12.46 -7.99 -0.29
C LEU A 68 -10.93 -7.91 -0.51
N PRO A 69 -10.23 -9.04 -0.68
CA PRO A 69 -8.79 -9.04 -0.90
C PRO A 69 -8.45 -8.46 -2.28
N SER A 70 -7.40 -7.64 -2.33
CA SER A 70 -6.91 -7.01 -3.56
C SER A 70 -5.41 -7.25 -3.71
N ILE A 71 -4.98 -7.62 -4.92
CA ILE A 71 -3.56 -7.66 -5.30
C ILE A 71 -3.33 -6.54 -6.30
N ILE A 72 -2.41 -5.63 -5.98
CA ILE A 72 -2.12 -4.44 -6.78
C ILE A 72 -0.67 -4.51 -7.24
N ILE A 73 -0.46 -4.33 -8.55
CA ILE A 73 0.86 -4.15 -9.14
C ILE A 73 1.00 -2.67 -9.48
N ASP A 74 1.79 -1.96 -8.67
CA ASP A 74 1.99 -0.52 -8.80
C ASP A 74 3.45 -0.19 -9.11
N PRO A 75 3.81 -0.03 -10.40
CA PRO A 75 5.16 0.34 -10.79
C PRO A 75 5.50 1.81 -10.48
N LYS A 76 4.52 2.66 -10.12
CA LYS A 76 4.75 4.08 -9.83
C LYS A 76 4.98 4.35 -8.35
N GLY A 77 4.53 3.47 -7.47
CA GLY A 77 4.62 3.62 -6.01
C GLY A 77 3.60 4.60 -5.44
N ASP A 78 2.54 4.93 -6.18
CA ASP A 78 1.45 5.81 -5.75
C ASP A 78 0.58 5.18 -4.63
N MET A 79 0.60 3.85 -4.46
CA MET A 79 -0.21 3.16 -3.43
C MET A 79 0.23 3.46 -2.00
N ALA A 80 1.43 3.98 -1.78
CA ALA A 80 1.85 4.47 -0.47
C ALA A 80 0.93 5.59 0.07
N ASN A 81 0.20 6.28 -0.82
CA ASN A 81 -0.78 7.30 -0.44
C ASN A 81 -1.93 6.76 0.42
N LEU A 82 -2.19 5.45 0.44
CA LEU A 82 -3.16 4.82 1.36
C LEU A 82 -2.80 5.05 2.85
N LEU A 83 -1.52 5.34 3.15
CA LEU A 83 -1.08 5.72 4.49
C LEU A 83 -1.47 7.15 4.89
N LEU A 84 -1.77 8.02 3.92
CA LEU A 84 -2.12 9.43 4.16
C LEU A 84 -3.61 9.58 4.52
N THR A 85 -4.08 8.71 5.42
CA THR A 85 -5.44 8.66 5.92
C THR A 85 -5.47 9.15 7.37
N PHE A 86 -6.00 10.36 7.57
CA PHE A 86 -6.02 11.06 8.87
C PHE A 86 -7.44 11.14 9.43
N PRO A 87 -7.83 10.29 10.40
CA PRO A 87 -9.19 10.27 10.93
C PRO A 87 -9.61 11.57 11.64
N ASN A 88 -8.69 12.21 12.35
CA ASN A 88 -8.99 13.42 13.11
C ASN A 88 -9.02 14.67 12.23
N LEU A 89 -8.36 14.63 11.06
CA LEU A 89 -8.24 15.76 10.14
C LEU A 89 -7.75 17.03 10.87
N GLU A 90 -6.78 16.87 11.78
CA GLU A 90 -6.21 17.97 12.55
C GLU A 90 -5.00 18.56 11.81
N PRO A 91 -4.70 19.86 11.96
CA PRO A 91 -3.55 20.48 11.31
C PRO A 91 -2.23 19.73 11.54
N ALA A 92 -2.02 19.20 12.75
CA ALA A 92 -0.84 18.43 13.12
C ALA A 92 -0.68 17.12 12.34
N ASP A 93 -1.77 16.55 11.80
CA ASP A 93 -1.71 15.36 10.94
C ASP A 93 -1.06 15.68 9.58
N PHE A 94 -1.24 16.92 9.09
CA PHE A 94 -0.77 17.38 7.79
C PHE A 94 0.60 18.05 7.84
N GLU A 95 0.92 18.72 8.96
CA GLU A 95 2.14 19.51 9.13
C GLU A 95 3.44 18.79 8.69
N PRO A 96 3.68 17.51 9.05
CA PRO A 96 4.89 16.79 8.64
C PRO A 96 5.04 16.60 7.12
N TRP A 97 3.94 16.72 6.38
CA TRP A 97 3.87 16.46 4.94
C TRP A 97 3.86 17.76 4.11
N ILE A 98 3.84 18.92 4.76
CA ILE A 98 3.84 20.22 4.08
C ILE A 98 5.24 20.56 3.58
N ASP A 99 5.37 20.84 2.28
CA ASP A 99 6.58 21.40 1.71
C ASP A 99 6.73 22.88 2.10
N SER A 100 7.78 23.18 2.87
CA SER A 100 8.14 24.55 3.27
C SER A 100 8.33 25.52 2.10
N ALA A 101 8.79 25.03 0.94
CA ALA A 101 8.97 25.85 -0.26
C ALA A 101 7.63 26.15 -0.94
N GLU A 102 6.65 25.25 -0.88
CA GLU A 102 5.29 25.52 -1.34
C GLU A 102 4.58 26.51 -0.41
N ALA A 103 4.71 26.33 0.91
CA ALA A 103 4.19 27.26 1.91
C ALA A 103 4.68 28.68 1.66
N SER A 104 6.00 28.83 1.48
CA SER A 104 6.64 30.11 1.19
C SER A 104 6.12 30.75 -0.11
N ARG A 105 5.96 29.96 -1.19
CA ARG A 105 5.41 30.43 -2.48
C ARG A 105 3.98 30.98 -2.35
N LYS A 106 3.19 30.48 -1.41
CA LYS A 106 1.83 30.97 -1.12
C LYS A 106 1.80 32.05 -0.02
N ASN A 107 2.95 32.54 0.44
CA ASN A 107 3.09 33.47 1.56
C ASN A 107 2.48 32.95 2.87
N LEU A 108 2.60 31.65 3.12
CA LEU A 108 2.13 30.98 4.34
C LEU A 108 3.31 30.34 5.07
N SER A 109 3.22 30.27 6.41
CA SER A 109 4.07 29.37 7.19
C SER A 109 3.59 27.91 7.08
N VAL A 110 4.45 26.96 7.42
CA VAL A 110 4.10 25.52 7.45
C VAL A 110 2.86 25.25 8.33
N PRO A 111 2.76 25.76 9.57
CA PRO A 111 1.56 25.58 10.39
C PRO A 111 0.29 26.18 9.74
N GLN A 112 0.38 27.37 9.16
CA GLN A 112 -0.76 28.02 8.49
C GLN A 112 -1.22 27.24 7.25
N MET A 113 -0.27 26.68 6.48
CA MET A 113 -0.60 25.82 5.36
C MET A 113 -1.20 24.49 5.81
N ALA A 114 -0.73 23.92 6.91
CA ALA A 114 -1.30 22.71 7.50
C ALA A 114 -2.75 22.94 7.97
N GLU A 115 -3.03 24.06 8.65
CA GLU A 115 -4.39 24.46 9.05
C GLU A 115 -5.32 24.61 7.85
N LYS A 116 -4.85 25.30 6.80
CA LYS A 116 -5.60 25.45 5.55
C LYS A 116 -5.88 24.09 4.91
N THR A 117 -4.88 23.21 4.86
CA THR A 117 -4.99 21.89 4.23
C THR A 117 -5.98 21.00 4.99
N ALA A 118 -5.92 20.98 6.32
CA ALA A 118 -6.87 20.27 7.17
C ALA A 118 -8.31 20.75 6.94
N SER A 119 -8.50 22.08 6.83
CA SER A 119 -9.80 22.68 6.55
C SER A 119 -10.32 22.33 5.16
N ASP A 120 -9.47 22.44 4.13
CA ASP A 120 -9.81 22.09 2.74
C ASP A 120 -10.19 20.60 2.63
N TRP A 121 -9.47 19.71 3.30
CA TRP A 121 -9.78 18.28 3.37
C TRP A 121 -11.11 18.01 4.06
N ARG A 122 -11.32 18.59 5.26
CA ARG A 122 -12.56 18.40 6.03
C ARG A 122 -13.79 18.83 5.23
N GLN A 123 -13.74 20.04 4.65
CA GLN A 123 -14.83 20.57 3.82
C GLN A 123 -15.04 19.72 2.56
N GLY A 124 -13.95 19.31 1.90
CA GLY A 124 -13.99 18.44 0.74
C GLY A 124 -14.68 17.13 1.06
N LEU A 125 -14.17 16.38 2.04
CA LEU A 125 -14.70 15.09 2.47
C LEU A 125 -16.18 15.19 2.91
N ASP A 126 -16.52 16.18 3.74
CA ASP A 126 -17.90 16.43 4.17
C ASP A 126 -18.84 16.69 2.99
N SER A 127 -18.38 17.45 1.98
CA SER A 127 -19.17 17.70 0.76
C SER A 127 -19.49 16.43 -0.03
N TRP A 128 -18.69 15.37 0.13
CA TRP A 128 -18.90 14.05 -0.44
C TRP A 128 -19.53 13.05 0.54
N GLY A 129 -19.91 13.49 1.75
CA GLY A 129 -20.47 12.63 2.79
C GLY A 129 -19.47 11.60 3.31
N GLN A 130 -18.18 11.90 3.22
CA GLN A 130 -17.07 11.07 3.66
C GLN A 130 -16.57 11.67 4.98
N THR A 131 -16.70 10.98 6.10
CA THR A 131 -16.37 11.54 7.43
C THR A 131 -15.04 11.02 7.94
N GLY A 132 -14.43 11.74 8.89
CA GLY A 132 -13.28 11.24 9.64
C GLY A 132 -13.55 9.90 10.34
N GLU A 133 -14.78 9.66 10.79
CA GLU A 133 -15.22 8.36 11.33
C GLU A 133 -15.12 7.22 10.30
N ARG A 134 -15.45 7.49 9.03
CA ARG A 134 -15.30 6.50 7.96
C ARG A 134 -13.83 6.18 7.71
N ILE A 135 -12.97 7.19 7.73
CA ILE A 135 -11.51 7.01 7.64
C ILE A 135 -11.00 6.17 8.82
N ALA A 136 -11.49 6.43 10.04
CA ALA A 136 -11.18 5.61 11.21
C ALA A 136 -11.60 4.15 10.99
N HIS A 137 -12.81 3.91 10.47
CA HIS A 137 -13.31 2.57 10.19
C HIS A 137 -12.44 1.84 9.14
N LEU A 138 -12.09 2.51 8.04
CA LEU A 138 -11.17 1.98 7.02
C LEU A 138 -9.86 1.51 7.65
N ARG A 139 -9.27 2.31 8.55
CA ARG A 139 -8.02 1.96 9.25
C ARG A 139 -8.16 0.80 10.23
N THR A 140 -9.37 0.53 10.75
CA THR A 140 -9.60 -0.68 11.57
C THR A 140 -9.69 -1.95 10.74
N LYS A 141 -10.03 -1.84 9.45
CA LYS A 141 -10.23 -2.96 8.52
C LYS A 141 -8.93 -3.46 7.90
N SER A 142 -7.94 -2.60 7.74
CA SER A 142 -6.66 -2.96 7.13
C SER A 142 -5.48 -2.26 7.79
N THR A 143 -4.37 -2.98 7.89
CA THR A 143 -3.07 -2.40 8.21
C THR A 143 -2.30 -2.18 6.92
N VAL A 144 -1.97 -0.93 6.63
CA VAL A 144 -1.13 -0.57 5.48
C VAL A 144 0.32 -0.46 5.96
N THR A 145 1.22 -1.18 5.29
CA THR A 145 2.66 -1.18 5.62
C THR A 145 3.45 -0.95 4.34
N VAL A 146 4.34 0.04 4.34
CA VAL A 146 5.29 0.27 3.24
C VAL A 146 6.58 -0.45 3.56
N TYR A 147 6.92 -1.41 2.71
CA TYR A 147 8.17 -2.15 2.75
C TYR A 147 9.20 -1.48 1.84
N THR A 148 10.36 -1.14 2.39
CA THR A 148 11.41 -0.39 1.68
C THR A 148 12.69 -1.21 1.57
N PRO A 149 12.89 -1.98 0.49
CA PRO A 149 14.16 -2.65 0.26
C PRO A 149 15.32 -1.66 0.15
N GLY A 150 16.43 -1.91 0.86
CA GLY A 150 17.62 -1.07 0.82
C GLY A 150 17.46 0.34 1.41
N SER A 151 16.37 0.62 2.13
CA SER A 151 16.09 1.89 2.78
C SER A 151 15.45 1.67 4.15
N SER A 152 15.74 2.55 5.10
CA SER A 152 15.14 2.56 6.44
C SER A 152 13.96 3.55 6.55
N ALA A 153 13.46 4.08 5.43
CA ALA A 153 12.37 5.05 5.42
C ALA A 153 11.00 4.44 5.76
N GLY A 154 10.82 3.13 5.53
CA GLY A 154 9.64 2.36 5.93
C GLY A 154 10.07 1.10 6.70
N VAL A 155 9.33 0.00 6.54
CA VAL A 155 9.77 -1.29 7.06
C VAL A 155 10.87 -1.82 6.16
N PRO A 156 12.13 -1.88 6.63
CA PRO A 156 13.23 -2.31 5.78
C PRO A 156 13.01 -3.75 5.37
N VAL A 157 13.20 -4.03 4.09
CA VAL A 157 13.28 -5.40 3.59
C VAL A 157 14.70 -5.65 3.15
N SER A 158 15.36 -6.58 3.82
CA SER A 158 16.62 -7.07 3.32
C SER A 158 16.34 -8.14 2.28
N ILE A 159 16.86 -7.95 1.06
CA ILE A 159 16.83 -8.99 0.02
C ILE A 159 17.67 -10.19 0.47
N MET A 160 18.68 -9.93 1.32
CA MET A 160 19.44 -10.96 2.01
C MET A 160 18.78 -11.21 3.36
N ALA A 161 18.13 -12.37 3.53
CA ALA A 161 17.74 -12.84 4.86
C ALA A 161 18.96 -12.78 5.81
N SER A 162 18.76 -12.77 7.14
CA SER A 162 19.85 -12.58 8.12
C SER A 162 20.95 -13.65 8.11
N PHE A 163 20.94 -14.56 7.13
CA PHE A 163 21.70 -15.81 7.06
C PHE A 163 21.65 -16.66 8.33
N SER A 164 20.80 -16.29 9.28
CA SER A 164 20.55 -17.06 10.49
C SER A 164 19.92 -18.39 10.11
N ALA A 165 20.22 -19.41 10.90
CA ALA A 165 19.52 -20.67 10.83
C ALA A 165 17.99 -20.48 10.75
N PRO A 166 17.30 -21.20 9.85
CA PRO A 166 15.86 -21.15 9.75
C PRO A 166 15.20 -21.78 10.99
N ALA A 167 13.88 -21.65 11.10
CA ALA A 167 13.13 -22.25 12.20
C ALA A 167 13.33 -23.78 12.28
N GLU A 168 13.15 -24.33 13.49
CA GLU A 168 13.43 -25.73 13.81
C GLU A 168 12.65 -26.73 12.94
N ASP A 169 11.44 -26.37 12.52
CA ASP A 169 10.61 -27.16 11.60
C ASP A 169 11.25 -27.31 10.21
N VAL A 170 11.82 -26.23 9.68
CA VAL A 170 12.58 -26.24 8.42
C VAL A 170 13.90 -26.98 8.58
N MET A 171 14.56 -26.85 9.74
CA MET A 171 15.81 -27.56 10.04
C MET A 171 15.64 -29.08 10.09
N GLN A 172 14.48 -29.56 10.53
CA GLN A 172 14.18 -30.99 10.64
C GLN A 172 13.73 -31.61 9.31
N ASP A 173 13.22 -30.81 8.37
CA ASP A 173 12.89 -31.26 7.02
C ASP A 173 14.08 -31.07 6.06
N GLN A 174 14.74 -32.17 5.74
CA GLN A 174 15.94 -32.18 4.90
C GLN A 174 15.69 -31.61 3.49
N ASP A 175 14.51 -31.81 2.92
CA ASP A 175 14.19 -31.29 1.58
C ASP A 175 13.98 -29.78 1.63
N SER A 176 13.24 -29.29 2.62
CA SER A 176 13.04 -27.86 2.86
C SER A 176 14.36 -27.14 3.18
N LEU A 177 15.20 -27.74 4.01
CA LEU A 177 16.52 -27.20 4.34
C LEU A 177 17.41 -27.07 3.10
N ASN A 178 17.51 -28.13 2.29
CA ASN A 178 18.33 -28.11 1.07
C ASN A 178 17.80 -27.11 0.03
N ALA A 179 16.47 -27.01 -0.13
CA ALA A 179 15.85 -26.04 -1.02
C ALA A 179 16.13 -24.59 -0.58
N LEU A 180 16.06 -24.33 0.72
CA LEU A 180 16.36 -23.01 1.28
C LEU A 180 17.85 -22.65 1.14
N VAL A 181 18.75 -23.59 1.42
CA VAL A 181 20.20 -23.41 1.21
C VAL A 181 20.50 -23.10 -0.25
N GLY A 182 19.97 -23.92 -1.18
CA GLY A 182 20.21 -23.78 -2.61
C GLY A 182 19.70 -22.45 -3.16
N SER A 183 18.47 -22.06 -2.81
CA SER A 183 17.89 -20.78 -3.25
C SER A 183 18.62 -19.56 -2.67
N THR A 184 19.09 -19.65 -1.42
CA THR A 184 19.90 -18.60 -0.78
C THR A 184 21.26 -18.45 -1.46
N ALA A 185 21.95 -19.56 -1.73
CA ALA A 185 23.23 -19.56 -2.43
C ALA A 185 23.10 -19.00 -3.86
N THR A 186 22.09 -19.43 -4.62
CA THR A 186 21.81 -18.90 -5.97
C THR A 186 21.51 -17.41 -5.94
N SER A 187 20.68 -16.95 -4.98
CA SER A 187 20.35 -15.53 -4.84
C SER A 187 21.58 -14.68 -4.51
N LEU A 188 22.48 -15.18 -3.64
CA LEU A 188 23.72 -14.49 -3.30
C LEU A 188 24.66 -14.34 -4.51
N LEU A 189 24.83 -15.42 -5.28
CA LEU A 189 25.68 -15.40 -6.47
C LEU A 189 25.13 -14.49 -7.56
N ALA A 190 23.81 -14.49 -7.76
CA ALA A 190 23.14 -13.60 -8.69
C ALA A 190 23.35 -12.10 -8.35
N LEU A 191 23.36 -11.74 -7.06
CA LEU A 191 23.62 -10.35 -6.62
C LEU A 191 25.01 -9.84 -7.00
N ILE A 192 26.00 -10.73 -7.09
CA ILE A 192 27.36 -10.41 -7.56
C ILE A 192 27.61 -10.78 -9.02
N ASN A 193 26.52 -11.03 -9.77
CA ASN A 193 26.53 -11.33 -11.19
C ASN A 193 27.36 -12.57 -11.56
N ILE A 194 27.34 -13.59 -10.68
CA ILE A 194 27.92 -14.91 -10.92
C ILE A 194 26.78 -15.89 -11.23
N ASP A 195 26.75 -16.38 -12.46
CA ASP A 195 25.85 -17.47 -12.86
C ASP A 195 26.44 -18.82 -12.43
N GLY A 196 26.01 -19.31 -11.27
CA GLY A 196 26.44 -20.60 -10.72
C GLY A 196 25.36 -21.67 -10.86
N ASP A 197 25.64 -22.72 -11.64
CA ASP A 197 24.81 -23.94 -11.66
C ASP A 197 24.90 -24.66 -10.30
N SER A 198 23.74 -24.99 -9.72
CA SER A 198 23.64 -25.55 -8.36
C SER A 198 24.34 -26.89 -8.14
N LEU A 199 24.70 -27.61 -9.21
CA LEU A 199 25.31 -28.94 -9.13
C LEU A 199 26.80 -28.93 -9.47
N THR A 200 27.27 -27.94 -10.22
CA THR A 200 28.60 -27.96 -10.83
C THR A 200 29.45 -26.72 -10.53
N SER A 201 28.84 -25.59 -10.13
CA SER A 201 29.58 -24.39 -9.76
C SER A 201 30.29 -24.58 -8.43
N ARG A 202 31.60 -24.30 -8.43
CA ARG A 202 32.42 -24.34 -7.20
C ARG A 202 31.95 -23.32 -6.18
N GLU A 203 31.53 -22.15 -6.66
CA GLU A 203 31.02 -21.04 -5.88
C GLU A 203 29.70 -21.44 -5.21
N HIS A 204 28.79 -22.05 -5.95
CA HIS A 204 27.51 -22.51 -5.40
C HIS A 204 27.70 -23.61 -4.35
N ILE A 205 28.54 -24.61 -4.64
CA ILE A 205 28.86 -25.70 -3.71
C ILE A 205 29.49 -25.15 -2.43
N LEU A 206 30.42 -24.18 -2.55
CA LEU A 206 31.07 -23.56 -1.40
C LEU A 206 30.07 -22.82 -0.51
N ILE A 207 29.27 -21.91 -1.09
CA ILE A 207 28.29 -21.13 -0.33
C ILE A 207 27.23 -22.03 0.30
N SER A 208 26.70 -23.00 -0.45
CA SER A 208 25.74 -23.98 0.07
C SER A 208 26.30 -24.79 1.23
N SER A 209 27.58 -25.18 1.16
CA SER A 209 28.25 -25.92 2.23
C SER A 209 28.43 -25.09 3.50
N ILE A 210 28.79 -23.81 3.36
CA ILE A 210 28.94 -22.88 4.49
C ILE A 210 27.58 -22.67 5.18
N LEU A 211 26.54 -22.37 4.40
CA LEU A 211 25.19 -22.17 4.93
C LEU A 211 24.69 -23.42 5.66
N LEU A 212 24.79 -24.59 5.02
CA LEU A 212 24.35 -25.85 5.62
C LEU A 212 25.11 -26.18 6.92
N HIS A 213 26.40 -25.86 6.98
CA HIS A 213 27.23 -26.09 8.17
C HIS A 213 26.80 -25.24 9.36
N HIS A 214 26.62 -23.93 9.15
CA HIS A 214 26.23 -22.99 10.22
C HIS A 214 24.77 -23.16 10.64
N TRP A 215 23.86 -23.37 9.69
CA TRP A 215 22.45 -23.58 10.02
C TRP A 215 22.23 -24.83 10.88
N ARG A 216 22.98 -25.92 10.63
CA ARG A 216 22.99 -27.13 11.48
C ARG A 216 23.53 -26.91 12.89
N GLN A 217 24.26 -25.82 13.11
CA GLN A 217 24.73 -25.40 14.43
C GLN A 217 23.81 -24.37 15.09
N GLY A 218 22.74 -23.95 14.41
CA GLY A 218 21.84 -22.90 14.89
C GLY A 218 22.43 -21.49 14.79
N GLU A 219 23.47 -21.31 13.97
CA GLU A 219 24.17 -20.04 13.74
C GLU A 219 23.61 -19.28 12.52
#